data_AF-A0A2K9LUR7-F1
#
_entry.id   AF-A0A2K9LUR7-F1
#
_cell.length_a   1.000
_cell.length_b   1.000
_cell.length_c   1.000
_cell.angle_alpha   90.00
_cell.angle_beta   90.00
_cell.angle_gamma   90.00
#
_symmetry.space_group_name_H-M   'P 1'
#
loop_
_entity.id
_entity.type
_entity.pdbx_description
1 polymer ?
#
loop_
_entity_poly.entity_id
_entity_poly.type
_entity_poly.pdbx_seq_one_letter_code
_entity_poly.pdbx_strand_id
1 'polypeptide(L)'
;MQKYKKYFLAGIIIKAIYIVFAISGLVTIFINEHNVEVITLTSVSNTTVYVLSVEIIGLIISISRFLNNKCVSNLSIVASFVTLNIPSGVLFLISKTIYKKNKEKENETI
;
A
#
# COMPACT_ATOMS: atom_id res chain seq x y z
N MET A 1 -6.12 21.76 -1.92
CA MET A 1 -5.44 20.48 -2.22
C MET A 1 -6.08 19.84 -3.45
N GLN A 2 -5.31 19.61 -4.53
CA GLN A 2 -5.80 18.98 -5.77
C GLN A 2 -6.45 17.62 -5.49
N LYS A 3 -7.57 17.29 -6.16
CA LYS A 3 -8.38 16.08 -5.87
C LYS A 3 -7.52 14.80 -5.85
N TYR A 4 -6.60 14.63 -6.80
CA TYR A 4 -5.73 13.43 -6.85
C TYR A 4 -4.84 13.28 -5.61
N LYS A 5 -4.38 14.38 -5.00
CA LYS A 5 -3.56 14.33 -3.78
C LYS A 5 -4.36 13.80 -2.60
N LYS A 6 -5.66 14.12 -2.51
CA LYS A 6 -6.53 13.62 -1.44
C LYS A 6 -6.63 12.09 -1.49
N TYR A 7 -6.91 11.53 -2.67
CA TYR A 7 -6.96 10.08 -2.85
C TYR A 7 -5.60 9.42 -2.67
N PHE A 8 -4.51 10.08 -3.08
CA PHE A 8 -3.16 9.55 -2.85
C PHE A 8 -2.86 9.45 -1.35
N LEU A 9 -3.10 10.52 -0.60
CA LEU A 9 -2.88 10.56 0.84
C LEU A 9 -3.76 9.55 1.56
N ALA A 10 -5.04 9.46 1.20
CA ALA A 10 -5.95 8.46 1.75
C ALA A 10 -5.43 7.03 1.51
N GLY A 11 -4.93 6.73 0.30
CA GLY A 11 -4.32 5.44 0.00
C GLY A 11 -3.09 5.14 0.85
N ILE A 12 -2.23 6.15 1.11
CA ILE A 12 -1.06 6.02 1.99
C ILE A 12 -1.50 5.74 3.44
N ILE A 13 -2.50 6.45 3.94
CA ILE A 13 -2.99 6.27 5.32
C ILE A 13 -3.58 4.87 5.49
N ILE A 14 -4.46 4.43 4.59
CA ILE A 14 -5.03 3.08 4.67
C ILE A 14 -3.93 2.02 4.56
N LYS A 15 -2.93 2.25 3.70
CA LYS A 15 -1.79 1.35 3.58
C LYS A 15 -1.01 1.24 4.89
N ALA A 16 -0.70 2.37 5.52
CA ALA A 16 -0.01 2.38 6.82
C ALA A 16 -0.83 1.69 7.91
N ILE A 17 -2.14 1.92 7.98
CA ILE A 17 -3.03 1.26 8.93
C ILE A 17 -3.01 -0.26 8.75
N TYR A 18 -3.11 -0.73 7.51
CA TYR A 18 -3.04 -2.16 7.19
C TYR A 18 -1.73 -2.79 7.66
N ILE A 19 -0.60 -2.10 7.45
CA ILE A 19 0.72 -2.56 7.91
C ILE A 19 0.74 -2.70 9.43
N VAL A 20 0.20 -1.73 10.18
CA VAL A 20 0.13 -1.79 11.64
C VAL A 20 -0.71 -2.99 12.11
N PHE A 21 -1.87 -3.23 11.48
CA PHE A 21 -2.69 -4.40 11.79
C PHE A 21 -1.97 -5.72 11.48
N ALA A 22 -1.29 -5.81 10.33
CA ALA A 22 -0.56 -7.00 9.93
C ALA A 22 0.62 -7.30 10.88
N ILE A 23 1.37 -6.28 11.30
CA ILE A 23 2.45 -6.43 12.31
C ILE A 23 1.86 -6.88 13.65
N SER A 24 0.76 -6.27 14.10
CA SER A 24 0.10 -6.67 15.35
C SER A 24 -0.32 -8.13 15.31
N GLY A 25 -0.95 -8.57 14.22
CA GLY A 25 -1.36 -9.97 14.03
C GLY A 25 -0.16 -10.93 14.03
N LEU A 26 0.92 -10.54 13.34
CA LEU A 26 2.17 -11.31 13.33
C LEU A 26 2.73 -11.48 14.75
N VAL A 27 2.82 -10.40 15.53
CA VAL A 27 3.30 -10.43 16.92
C VAL A 27 2.41 -11.32 17.79
N THR A 28 1.09 -11.25 17.64
CA THR A 28 0.16 -12.12 18.38
C THR A 28 0.35 -13.60 18.04
N ILE A 29 0.61 -13.93 16.77
CA ILE A 29 0.89 -15.31 16.35
C ILE A 29 2.19 -15.82 17.00
N PHE A 30 3.25 -15.00 16.99
CA PHE A 30 4.53 -15.34 17.64
C PHE A 30 4.38 -15.54 19.15
N ILE A 31 3.59 -14.71 19.84
CA ILE A 31 3.39 -14.83 21.29
C ILE A 31 2.59 -16.09 21.65
N ASN A 32 1.66 -16.51 20.79
CA ASN A 32 0.81 -17.69 21.01
C ASN A 32 1.43 -19.02 20.52
N GLU A 33 2.75 -19.04 20.25
CA GLU A 33 3.53 -20.20 19.75
C GLU A 33 3.37 -21.50 20.57
N HIS A 34 2.81 -21.44 21.78
CA HIS A 34 2.69 -22.59 22.67
C HIS A 34 1.66 -23.66 22.25
N ASN A 35 0.83 -23.45 21.21
CA ASN A 35 -0.30 -24.35 20.90
C ASN A 35 -0.50 -24.72 19.41
N VAL A 36 0.40 -24.36 18.49
CA VAL A 36 0.17 -24.56 17.03
C VAL A 36 1.26 -25.45 16.42
N GLU A 37 0.87 -26.38 15.54
CA GLU A 37 1.79 -27.24 14.79
C GLU A 37 2.85 -26.42 14.04
N VAL A 38 4.12 -26.78 14.24
CA VAL A 38 5.31 -26.02 13.81
C VAL A 38 5.37 -25.77 12.30
N ILE A 39 4.78 -26.64 11.48
CA ILE A 39 4.86 -26.61 10.00
C ILE A 39 3.87 -25.59 9.38
N THR A 40 2.65 -25.51 9.90
CA THR A 40 1.66 -24.50 9.46
C THR A 40 2.12 -23.10 9.86
N LEU A 41 2.75 -22.96 11.02
CA LEU A 41 3.28 -21.69 11.53
C LEU A 41 4.44 -21.12 10.69
N THR A 42 5.38 -21.97 10.24
CA THR A 42 6.55 -21.53 9.45
C THR A 42 6.21 -21.10 8.02
N SER A 43 5.21 -21.74 7.38
CA SER A 43 4.75 -21.30 6.06
C SER A 43 3.98 -19.97 6.13
N VAL A 44 3.12 -19.82 7.14
CA VAL A 44 2.32 -18.62 7.36
C VAL A 44 3.23 -17.45 7.74
N SER A 45 4.25 -17.66 8.57
CA SER A 45 5.19 -16.59 8.95
C SER A 45 6.01 -16.09 7.76
N ASN A 46 6.56 -16.98 6.93
CA ASN A 46 7.38 -16.58 5.77
C ASN A 46 6.57 -15.81 4.71
N THR A 47 5.36 -16.28 4.38
CA THR A 47 4.49 -15.56 3.44
C THR A 47 4.05 -14.21 4.01
N THR A 48 3.74 -14.13 5.32
CA THR A 48 3.33 -12.88 5.96
C THR A 48 4.47 -11.87 6.02
N VAL A 49 5.71 -12.31 6.28
CA VAL A 49 6.90 -11.45 6.24
C VAL A 49 7.12 -10.92 4.83
N TYR A 50 7.00 -11.75 3.79
CA TYR A 50 7.12 -11.28 2.40
C TYR A 50 6.06 -10.24 2.05
N VAL A 51 4.79 -10.48 2.41
CA VAL A 51 3.68 -9.55 2.21
C VAL A 51 3.94 -8.21 2.92
N LEU A 52 4.37 -8.24 4.18
CA LEU A 52 4.75 -7.06 4.95
C LEU A 52 5.90 -6.30 4.31
N SER A 53 6.91 -7.02 3.82
CA SER A 53 8.07 -6.42 3.14
C SER A 53 7.63 -5.64 1.89
N VAL A 54 6.80 -6.25 1.05
CA VAL A 54 6.26 -5.63 -0.16
C VAL A 54 5.36 -4.43 0.19
N GLU A 55 4.55 -4.54 1.23
CA GLU A 55 3.73 -3.44 1.75
C GLU A 55 4.56 -2.23 2.18
N ILE A 56 5.60 -2.45 2.99
CA ILE A 56 6.50 -1.40 3.50
C ILE A 56 7.24 -0.71 2.35
N ILE A 57 7.79 -1.49 1.40
CA ILE A 57 8.44 -0.93 0.21
C ILE A 57 7.43 -0.06 -0.58
N GLY A 58 6.23 -0.59 -0.82
CA GLY A 58 5.15 0.14 -1.49
C GLY A 58 4.76 1.44 -0.77
N LEU A 59 4.77 1.43 0.57
CA LEU A 59 4.49 2.60 1.40
C LEU A 59 5.58 3.67 1.25
N ILE A 60 6.85 3.29 1.37
CA ILE A 60 8.01 4.20 1.24
C ILE A 60 7.99 4.90 -0.13
N ILE A 61 7.77 4.12 -1.20
CA ILE A 61 7.68 4.66 -2.57
C ILE A 61 6.52 5.65 -2.69
N SER A 62 5.37 5.32 -2.08
CA SER A 62 4.18 6.16 -2.13
C SER A 62 4.40 7.49 -1.41
N ILE A 63 4.98 7.46 -0.20
CA ILE A 63 5.31 8.66 0.59
C ILE A 63 6.31 9.54 -0.18
N SER A 64 7.41 8.95 -0.67
CA SER A 64 8.42 9.68 -1.42
C SER A 64 7.82 10.38 -2.64
N ARG A 65 6.97 9.69 -3.41
CA ARG A 65 6.31 10.29 -4.58
C ARG A 65 5.29 11.34 -4.20
N PHE A 66 4.55 11.15 -3.12
CA PHE A 66 3.61 12.15 -2.61
C PHE A 66 4.31 13.44 -2.20
N LEU A 67 5.40 13.35 -1.44
CA LEU A 67 6.20 14.51 -1.01
C LEU A 67 6.84 15.24 -2.21
N ASN A 68 7.26 14.49 -3.22
CA ASN A 68 7.83 15.05 -4.46
C ASN A 68 6.77 15.51 -5.48
N ASN A 69 5.48 15.56 -5.12
CA ASN A 69 4.38 15.92 -6.02
C ASN A 69 4.31 15.09 -7.31
N LYS A 70 4.78 13.84 -7.27
CA LYS A 70 4.78 12.91 -8.40
C LYS A 70 3.51 12.07 -8.41
N CYS A 71 3.09 11.66 -9.60
CA CYS A 71 1.99 10.70 -9.80
C CYS A 71 2.24 9.38 -9.05
N VAL A 72 1.19 8.65 -8.68
CA VAL A 72 1.31 7.32 -8.06
C VAL A 72 2.05 6.32 -8.97
N SER A 73 2.94 5.53 -8.38
CA SER A 73 3.68 4.47 -9.08
C SER A 73 2.77 3.29 -9.44
N ASN A 74 3.00 2.67 -10.60
CA ASN A 74 2.37 1.38 -10.92
C ASN A 74 2.77 0.31 -9.90
N LEU A 75 4.01 0.36 -9.41
CA LEU A 75 4.50 -0.58 -8.42
C LEU A 75 3.72 -0.47 -7.10
N SER A 76 3.40 0.73 -6.64
CA SER A 76 2.59 0.93 -5.43
C SER A 76 1.19 0.34 -5.57
N ILE A 77 0.58 0.44 -6.76
CA ILE A 77 -0.73 -0.14 -7.07
C ILE A 77 -0.66 -1.66 -7.09
N VAL A 78 0.29 -2.22 -7.83
CA VAL A 78 0.47 -3.68 -7.95
C VAL A 78 0.80 -4.28 -6.58
N ALA A 79 1.71 -3.66 -5.82
CA ALA A 79 2.04 -4.08 -4.47
C ALA A 79 0.79 -4.19 -3.61
N SER A 80 -0.09 -3.17 -3.61
CA SER A 80 -1.34 -3.20 -2.86
C SER A 80 -2.30 -4.34 -3.26
N PHE A 81 -2.33 -4.78 -4.51
CA PHE A 81 -3.18 -5.90 -4.92
C PHE A 81 -2.56 -7.25 -4.57
N VAL A 82 -1.23 -7.39 -4.75
CA VAL A 82 -0.48 -8.61 -4.41
C VAL A 82 -0.57 -8.91 -2.91
N THR A 83 -0.62 -7.87 -2.08
CA THR A 83 -0.71 -7.97 -0.62
C THR A 83 -2.14 -7.94 -0.09
N LEU A 84 -3.14 -7.98 -0.98
CA LEU A 84 -4.57 -7.92 -0.66
C LEU A 84 -5.03 -6.64 0.07
N ASN A 85 -4.23 -5.57 0.04
CA ASN A 85 -4.62 -4.23 0.48
C ASN A 85 -5.42 -3.50 -0.61
N ILE A 86 -6.53 -4.10 -1.00
CA ILE A 86 -7.42 -3.65 -2.10
C ILE A 86 -7.85 -2.19 -1.93
N PRO A 87 -8.28 -1.71 -0.74
CA PRO A 87 -8.73 -0.32 -0.60
C PRO A 87 -7.62 0.70 -0.94
N SER A 88 -6.37 0.43 -0.54
CA SER A 88 -5.25 1.31 -0.92
C SER A 88 -4.99 1.29 -2.43
N GLY A 89 -5.06 0.11 -3.06
CA GLY A 89 -4.87 -0.06 -4.50
C GLY A 89 -5.90 0.71 -5.33
N VAL A 90 -7.17 0.66 -4.93
CA VAL A 90 -8.26 1.42 -5.57
C VAL A 90 -8.04 2.93 -5.42
N LEU A 91 -7.67 3.41 -4.23
CA LEU A 91 -7.38 4.84 -4.02
C LEU A 91 -6.19 5.32 -4.84
N PHE A 92 -5.16 4.50 -4.98
CA PHE A 92 -4.02 4.77 -5.85
C PHE A 92 -4.39 4.82 -7.34
N LEU A 93 -5.27 3.93 -7.81
CA LEU A 93 -5.82 3.99 -9.17
C LEU A 93 -6.61 5.27 -9.40
N ILE A 94 -7.54 5.61 -8.51
CA ILE A 94 -8.33 6.84 -8.60
C ILE A 94 -7.41 8.07 -8.64
N SER A 95 -6.44 8.14 -7.74
CA SER A 95 -5.45 9.22 -7.71
C SER A 95 -4.70 9.34 -9.03
N LYS A 96 -4.22 8.21 -9.56
CA LYS A 96 -3.49 8.17 -10.84
C LYS A 96 -4.34 8.63 -12.02
N THR A 97 -5.58 8.18 -12.12
CA THR A 97 -6.50 8.56 -13.19
C THR A 97 -6.81 10.05 -13.15
N ILE A 98 -7.08 10.62 -11.97
CA ILE A 98 -7.33 12.06 -11.82
C ILE A 98 -6.08 12.87 -12.16
N TYR A 99 -4.88 12.42 -11.73
CA TYR A 99 -3.63 13.09 -12.06
C TYR A 99 -3.40 13.17 -13.57
N LYS A 100 -3.58 12.06 -14.30
CA LYS A 100 -3.42 12.02 -15.76
C LYS A 100 -4.40 12.94 -16.46
N LYS A 101 -5.69 12.87 -16.10
CA LYS A 101 -6.75 13.71 -16.67
C LYS A 101 -6.48 15.20 -16.45
N ASN A 102 -5.95 15.58 -15.28
CA ASN A 102 -5.59 16.97 -15.02
C ASN A 102 -4.42 17.43 -15.88
N LYS A 103 -3.41 16.57 -16.07
CA LYS A 103 -2.22 16.89 -16.88
C LYS A 103 -2.54 17.00 -18.37
N GLU A 104 -3.45 16.16 -18.88
CA GLU A 104 -3.96 16.25 -20.26
C GLU A 104 -4.68 17.59 -20.49
N LYS A 105 -5.56 18.00 -19.56
CA LYS A 105 -6.23 19.29 -19.64
C LYS A 105 -5.27 20.48 -19.61
N GLU A 106 -4.23 20.44 -18.78
CA GLU A 106 -3.21 21.49 -18.74
C GLU A 106 -2.49 21.62 -20.09
N ASN A 107 -2.22 20.50 -20.77
CA ASN A 107 -1.57 20.49 -22.08
C ASN A 107 -2.48 20.95 -23.23
N GLU A 108 -3.81 20.78 -23.13
CA GLU A 108 -4.78 21.24 -24.14
C GLU A 108 -5.06 22.75 -24.06
N THR A 109 -4.73 23.38 -22.92
CA THR A 109 -4.91 24.83 -22.70
C THR A 109 -3.68 25.69 -23.04
N ILE A 110 -2.62 25.09 -23.59
CA ILE A 110 -1.38 25.75 -24.05
C ILE A 110 -1.35 25.71 -25.58
#